data_AF-A0A2S6TLH1-F1
#
_entry.id   AF-A0A2S6TLH1-F1
#
_cell.length_a   1.000
_cell.length_b   1.000
_cell.length_c   1.000
_cell.angle_alpha   90.00
_cell.angle_beta   90.00
_cell.angle_gamma   90.00
#
_symmetry.space_group_name_H-M   'P 1'
#
loop_
_entity.id
_entity.type
_entity.pdbx_description
1 polymer ?
#
loop_
_entity_poly.entity_id
_entity_poly.type
_entity_poly.pdbx_seq_one_letter_code
_entity_poly.pdbx_strand_id
1 'polypeptide(L)'
;MHKTATLNGDFGFMIEDVTRKDLESTRFQRAAYDLWTQHGGLIAVRGVDLADISPEELMAWSSVFGEVEEITLAARENSMVPGFPILRIGNIRDEAGNLKASFSRGVPLKSDADIQYNPETRRPVWHTDSTFREDPPIGSVFHCRQAPPEGAETLFA
;
A
#
# COMPACT_ATOMS: atom_id res chain seq x y z
N MET A 1 -6.65 8.11 -22.78
CA MET A 1 -5.19 7.95 -22.58
C MET A 1 -4.94 8.46 -21.17
N HIS A 2 -4.39 7.64 -20.28
CA HIS A 2 -4.19 8.03 -18.87
C HIS A 2 -3.17 9.16 -18.77
N LYS A 3 -3.35 10.04 -17.78
CA LYS A 3 -2.34 11.04 -17.43
C LYS A 3 -1.28 10.36 -16.57
N THR A 4 -0.01 10.65 -16.85
CA THR A 4 1.12 10.03 -16.17
C THR A 4 2.16 11.06 -15.75
N ALA A 5 2.87 10.77 -14.66
CA ALA A 5 3.95 11.61 -14.16
C ALA A 5 4.92 10.81 -13.28
N THR A 6 6.20 11.19 -13.26
CA THR A 6 7.16 10.72 -12.26
C THR A 6 6.90 11.38 -10.89
N LEU A 7 7.14 10.65 -9.80
CA LEU A 7 6.90 11.15 -8.44
C LEU A 7 8.12 11.86 -7.86
N ASN A 8 9.32 11.28 -7.99
CA ASN A 8 10.56 11.87 -7.48
C ASN A 8 11.76 11.52 -8.39
N GLY A 9 12.02 12.37 -9.38
CA GLY A 9 13.02 12.08 -10.41
C GLY A 9 12.63 10.79 -11.16
N ASP A 10 13.51 9.80 -11.21
CA ASP A 10 13.21 8.49 -11.81
C ASP A 10 12.56 7.49 -10.83
N PHE A 11 12.46 7.85 -9.54
CA PHE A 11 11.85 7.01 -8.50
C PHE A 11 10.35 7.29 -8.36
N GLY A 12 9.55 6.26 -8.56
CA GLY A 12 8.10 6.31 -8.45
C GLY A 12 7.40 6.85 -9.70
N PHE A 13 6.30 6.21 -10.08
CA PHE A 13 5.50 6.62 -11.24
C PHE A 13 4.02 6.68 -10.89
N MET A 14 3.32 7.72 -11.33
CA MET A 14 1.89 7.91 -11.11
C MET A 14 1.10 7.77 -12.42
N ILE A 15 -0.03 7.07 -12.33
CA ILE A 15 -1.02 6.91 -13.40
C ILE A 15 -2.37 7.38 -12.85
N GLU A 16 -2.98 8.37 -13.49
CA GLU A 16 -4.26 8.95 -13.09
C GLU A 16 -5.40 8.54 -14.04
N ASP A 17 -6.64 8.79 -13.60
CA ASP A 17 -7.87 8.47 -14.31
C ASP A 17 -7.99 6.98 -14.68
N VAL A 18 -7.57 6.11 -13.76
CA VAL A 18 -7.64 4.65 -13.91
C VAL A 18 -8.97 4.13 -13.36
N THR A 19 -9.58 3.19 -14.08
CA THR A 19 -10.83 2.52 -13.69
C THR A 19 -10.57 1.05 -13.35
N ARG A 20 -11.52 0.39 -12.69
CA ARG A 20 -11.43 -1.06 -12.39
C ARG A 20 -11.33 -1.90 -13.66
N LYS A 21 -11.99 -1.49 -14.75
CA LYS A 21 -11.85 -2.12 -16.07
C LYS A 21 -10.43 -2.04 -16.63
N ASP A 22 -9.71 -0.97 -16.33
CA ASP A 22 -8.31 -0.88 -16.73
C ASP A 22 -7.45 -1.87 -15.93
N LEU A 23 -7.74 -2.09 -14.64
CA LEU A 23 -7.03 -3.09 -13.83
C LEU A 23 -7.22 -4.53 -14.36
N GLU A 24 -8.33 -4.83 -15.02
CA GLU A 24 -8.59 -6.12 -15.68
C GLU A 24 -7.86 -6.28 -17.02
N SER A 25 -7.42 -5.17 -17.62
CA SER A 25 -6.81 -5.18 -18.95
C SER A 25 -5.38 -5.72 -18.89
N THR A 26 -5.12 -6.87 -19.53
CA THR A 26 -3.76 -7.44 -19.63
C THR A 26 -2.74 -6.47 -20.20
N ARG A 27 -3.15 -5.58 -21.11
CA ARG A 27 -2.27 -4.53 -21.66
C ARG A 27 -1.87 -3.53 -20.58
N PHE A 28 -2.82 -3.12 -19.74
CA PHE A 28 -2.58 -2.18 -18.65
C PHE A 28 -1.73 -2.84 -17.55
N GLN A 29 -2.05 -4.09 -17.18
CA GLN A 29 -1.29 -4.88 -16.20
C GLN A 29 0.19 -5.00 -16.58
N ARG A 30 0.49 -5.37 -17.85
CA ARG A 30 1.88 -5.42 -18.33
C ARG A 30 2.55 -4.05 -18.26
N ALA A 31 1.87 -3.00 -18.71
CA ALA A 31 2.44 -1.65 -18.67
C ALA A 31 2.73 -1.19 -17.23
N ALA A 32 1.86 -1.51 -16.27
CA ALA A 32 2.05 -1.18 -14.87
C ALA A 32 3.23 -1.95 -14.25
N TYR A 33 3.38 -3.24 -14.57
CA TYR A 33 4.53 -4.03 -14.14
C TYR A 33 5.85 -3.48 -14.69
N ASP A 34 5.88 -3.14 -15.98
CA ASP A 34 7.05 -2.55 -16.63
C ASP A 34 7.41 -1.20 -16.00
N LEU A 35 6.42 -0.33 -15.74
CA LEU A 35 6.65 0.94 -15.07
C LEU A 35 7.14 0.76 -13.63
N TRP A 36 6.58 -0.21 -12.89
CA TRP A 36 7.00 -0.52 -11.53
C TRP A 36 8.47 -0.94 -11.46
N THR A 37 8.90 -1.82 -12.37
CA THR A 37 10.29 -2.28 -12.44
C THR A 37 11.26 -1.19 -12.94
N GLN A 38 10.81 -0.30 -13.84
CA GLN A 38 11.64 0.77 -14.39
C GLN A 38 11.79 1.99 -13.48
N HIS A 39 10.81 2.24 -12.59
CA HIS A 39 10.77 3.44 -11.75
C HIS A 39 11.02 3.14 -10.27
N GLY A 40 11.97 2.25 -9.97
CA GLY A 40 12.46 2.02 -8.62
C GLY A 40 11.47 1.31 -7.69
N GLY A 41 10.47 0.60 -8.22
CA GLY A 41 9.58 -0.25 -7.42
C GLY A 41 8.42 0.48 -6.76
N LEU A 42 8.08 1.71 -7.18
CA LEU A 42 6.90 2.43 -6.70
C LEU A 42 6.00 2.85 -7.85
N ILE A 43 4.72 2.48 -7.76
CA ILE A 43 3.68 3.02 -8.64
C ILE A 43 2.47 3.50 -7.83
N ALA A 44 1.91 4.64 -8.21
CA ALA A 44 0.69 5.19 -7.67
C ALA A 44 -0.40 5.16 -8.76
N VAL A 45 -1.44 4.36 -8.54
CA VAL A 45 -2.57 4.23 -9.47
C VAL A 45 -3.77 4.95 -8.86
N ARG A 46 -4.28 5.98 -9.55
CA ARG A 46 -5.34 6.86 -9.02
C ARG A 46 -6.54 6.89 -9.95
N GLY A 47 -7.73 6.86 -9.36
CA GLY A 47 -8.98 7.06 -10.07
C GLY A 47 -10.17 6.94 -9.13
N VAL A 48 -11.23 7.68 -9.42
CA VAL A 48 -12.44 7.74 -8.57
C VAL A 48 -13.14 6.39 -8.46
N ASP A 49 -13.13 5.60 -9.53
CA ASP A 49 -13.75 4.26 -9.59
C ASP A 49 -12.96 3.23 -8.77
N LEU A 50 -11.71 3.52 -8.39
CA LEU A 50 -10.89 2.59 -7.60
C LEU A 50 -11.29 2.55 -6.12
N ALA A 51 -11.99 3.59 -5.62
CA ALA A 51 -12.42 3.64 -4.22
C ALA A 51 -13.29 2.43 -3.82
N ASP A 52 -14.02 1.88 -4.81
CA ASP A 52 -14.97 0.80 -4.63
C ASP A 52 -14.40 -0.59 -4.98
N ILE A 53 -13.08 -0.71 -5.17
CA ILE A 53 -12.43 -2.00 -5.42
C ILE A 53 -12.85 -3.06 -4.39
N SER A 54 -13.25 -4.23 -4.88
CA SER A 54 -13.55 -5.40 -4.05
C SER A 54 -12.27 -6.10 -3.57
N PRO A 55 -12.34 -6.93 -2.51
CA PRO A 55 -11.21 -7.78 -2.13
C PRO A 55 -10.67 -8.65 -3.27
N GLU A 56 -11.56 -9.23 -4.08
CA GLU A 56 -11.21 -10.06 -5.24
C GLU A 56 -10.48 -9.25 -6.32
N GLU A 57 -10.97 -8.04 -6.63
CA GLU A 57 -10.32 -7.12 -7.57
C GLU A 57 -8.93 -6.71 -7.07
N LEU A 58 -8.77 -6.46 -5.76
CA LEU A 58 -7.48 -6.15 -5.15
C LEU A 58 -6.50 -7.33 -5.22
N MET A 59 -6.98 -8.56 -4.97
CA MET A 59 -6.16 -9.77 -5.11
C MET A 59 -5.71 -9.97 -6.55
N ALA A 60 -6.63 -9.84 -7.52
CA ALA A 60 -6.31 -9.95 -8.93
C ALA A 60 -5.26 -8.91 -9.37
N TRP A 61 -5.41 -7.66 -8.91
CA TRP A 61 -4.43 -6.62 -9.16
C TRP A 61 -3.07 -6.91 -8.50
N SER A 62 -3.06 -7.43 -7.27
CA SER A 62 -1.82 -7.76 -6.55
C SER A 62 -1.05 -8.87 -7.26
N SER A 63 -1.76 -9.87 -7.81
CA SER A 63 -1.17 -10.98 -8.56
C SER A 63 -0.46 -10.58 -9.85
N VAL A 64 -0.64 -9.33 -10.32
CA VAL A 64 0.10 -8.78 -11.47
C VAL A 64 1.59 -8.62 -11.15
N PHE A 65 1.92 -8.35 -9.88
CA PHE A 65 3.28 -8.04 -9.45
C PHE A 65 4.05 -9.27 -8.94
N GLY A 66 3.33 -10.34 -8.58
CA GLY A 66 3.91 -11.59 -8.10
C GLY A 66 2.87 -12.48 -7.42
N GLU A 67 3.34 -13.58 -6.84
CA GLU A 67 2.49 -14.44 -6.01
C GLU A 67 2.08 -13.69 -4.73
N VAL A 68 0.80 -13.72 -4.40
CA VAL A 68 0.28 -13.10 -3.17
C VAL A 68 0.50 -14.04 -2.00
N GLU A 69 1.10 -13.53 -0.93
CA GLU A 69 1.34 -14.32 0.28
C GLU A 69 0.02 -14.64 1.00
N GLU A 70 -0.24 -15.93 1.23
CA GLU A 70 -1.43 -16.43 1.94
C GLU A 70 -1.21 -16.62 3.45
N ILE A 71 0.02 -16.44 3.94
CA ILE A 71 0.37 -16.70 5.34
C ILE A 71 -0.25 -15.64 6.24
N THR A 72 -1.27 -16.05 6.98
CA THR A 72 -1.87 -15.25 8.04
C THR A 72 -1.14 -15.50 9.36
N LEU A 73 -0.59 -14.44 9.96
CA LEU A 73 -0.13 -14.50 11.34
C LEU A 73 -1.36 -14.50 12.25
N ALA A 74 -1.52 -15.51 13.11
CA ALA A 74 -2.66 -15.63 14.02
C ALA A 74 -2.91 -14.34 14.84
N ALA A 75 -1.84 -13.62 15.22
CA ALA A 75 -1.92 -12.35 15.92
C ALA A 75 -2.61 -11.21 15.13
N ARG A 76 -2.79 -11.37 13.81
CA ARG A 76 -3.38 -10.38 12.90
C ARG A 76 -4.76 -10.78 12.37
N GLU A 77 -5.27 -11.96 12.71
CA GLU A 77 -6.52 -12.51 12.18
C GLU A 77 -7.70 -11.53 12.31
N ASN A 78 -7.85 -10.87 13.47
CA ASN A 78 -8.90 -9.88 13.72
C ASN A 78 -8.85 -8.64 12.79
N SER A 79 -7.68 -8.37 12.20
CA SER A 79 -7.43 -7.27 11.26
C SER A 79 -7.51 -7.70 9.80
N MET A 80 -7.71 -8.99 9.51
CA MET A 80 -7.81 -9.48 8.14
C MET A 80 -9.21 -9.24 7.55
N VAL A 81 -9.28 -9.08 6.23
CA VAL A 81 -10.55 -9.14 5.50
C VAL A 81 -11.05 -10.59 5.50
N PRO A 82 -12.29 -10.87 5.95
CA PRO A 82 -12.81 -12.24 5.99
C PRO A 82 -12.71 -12.94 4.63
N GLY A 83 -12.06 -14.10 4.60
CA GLY A 83 -11.90 -14.90 3.39
C GLY A 83 -10.74 -14.49 2.47
N PHE A 84 -9.95 -13.48 2.83
CA PHE A 84 -8.84 -12.99 2.01
C PHE A 84 -7.57 -12.76 2.84
N PRO A 85 -6.36 -12.97 2.26
CA PRO A 85 -5.10 -12.63 2.91
C PRO A 85 -4.81 -11.12 2.90
N ILE A 86 -5.85 -10.28 3.01
CA ILE A 86 -5.73 -8.81 2.98
C ILE A 86 -5.73 -8.28 4.41
N LEU A 87 -4.64 -7.65 4.81
CA LEU A 87 -4.51 -6.96 6.09
C LEU A 87 -5.16 -5.58 6.03
N ARG A 88 -6.08 -5.27 6.94
CA ARG A 88 -6.54 -3.89 7.16
C ARG A 88 -5.51 -3.13 7.99
N ILE A 89 -5.09 -1.97 7.51
CA ILE A 89 -4.22 -1.04 8.24
C ILE A 89 -5.01 0.24 8.48
N GLY A 90 -5.04 0.71 9.72
CA GLY A 90 -5.81 1.90 10.10
C GLY A 90 -6.43 1.77 11.49
N ASN A 91 -7.42 2.61 11.76
CA ASN A 91 -8.00 2.82 13.09
C ASN A 91 -9.49 2.47 13.18
N ILE A 92 -10.03 1.73 12.21
CA ILE A 92 -11.44 1.35 12.19
C ILE A 92 -11.80 0.46 13.38
N ARG A 93 -13.01 0.64 13.90
CA ARG A 93 -13.54 -0.11 15.04
C ARG A 93 -14.89 -0.75 14.69
N ASP A 94 -15.19 -1.87 15.34
CA ASP A 94 -16.53 -2.46 15.29
C ASP A 94 -17.52 -1.69 16.19
N GLU A 95 -18.79 -2.11 16.18
CA GLU A 95 -19.87 -1.52 16.97
C GLU A 95 -19.61 -1.58 18.49
N ALA A 96 -18.86 -2.59 18.94
CA ALA A 96 -18.45 -2.73 20.34
C ALA A 96 -17.20 -1.88 20.68
N GLY A 97 -16.64 -1.16 19.71
CA GLY A 97 -15.46 -0.31 19.86
C GLY A 97 -14.12 -1.05 19.75
N ASN A 98 -14.10 -2.34 19.42
CA ASN A 98 -12.85 -3.09 19.24
C ASN A 98 -12.19 -2.72 17.92
N LEU A 99 -10.86 -2.67 17.91
CA LEU A 99 -10.07 -2.36 16.72
C LEU A 99 -10.15 -3.51 15.70
N LYS A 100 -10.46 -3.19 14.43
CA LYS A 100 -10.60 -4.14 13.32
C LYS A 100 -9.53 -3.98 12.23
N ALA A 101 -8.45 -3.28 12.55
CA ALA A 101 -7.31 -3.06 11.68
C ALA A 101 -6.00 -3.02 12.48
N SER A 102 -4.88 -3.23 11.81
CA SER A 102 -3.57 -3.01 12.38
C SER A 102 -3.34 -1.50 12.54
N PHE A 103 -3.34 -1.04 13.79
CA PHE A 103 -3.16 0.37 14.12
C PHE A 103 -1.81 0.61 14.78
N SER A 104 -0.97 1.42 14.13
CA SER A 104 0.27 1.90 14.72
C SER A 104 -0.02 3.07 15.67
N ARG A 105 0.53 3.00 16.89
CA ARG A 105 0.46 4.09 17.89
C ARG A 105 1.70 5.00 17.87
N GLY A 106 2.38 5.06 16.73
CA GLY A 106 3.57 5.89 16.56
C GLY A 106 3.28 7.36 16.79
N VAL A 107 4.27 8.10 17.28
CA VAL A 107 4.20 9.57 17.31
C VAL A 107 4.26 10.07 15.85
N PRO A 108 3.37 10.98 15.42
CA PRO A 108 3.40 11.53 14.06
C PRO A 108 4.68 12.32 13.77
N LEU A 109 5.03 12.43 12.49
CA LEU A 109 6.03 13.38 12.00
C LEU A 109 5.40 14.76 11.92
N LYS A 110 6.14 15.82 12.29
CA LYS A 110 5.63 17.19 12.32
C LYS A 110 6.28 18.11 11.30
N SER A 111 7.45 17.72 10.78
CA SER A 111 8.22 18.51 9.82
C SER A 111 9.16 17.62 8.99
N ASP A 112 9.70 18.17 7.91
CA ASP A 112 10.70 17.49 7.08
C ASP A 112 11.96 17.09 7.87
N ALA A 113 12.29 17.85 8.91
CA ALA A 113 13.40 17.50 9.82
C ALA A 113 13.14 16.18 10.57
N ASP A 114 11.87 15.83 10.81
CA ASP A 114 11.49 14.58 11.48
C ASP A 114 11.52 13.37 10.55
N ILE A 115 11.72 13.56 9.23
CA ILE A 115 11.80 12.48 8.25
C ILE A 115 13.17 11.78 8.34
N GLN A 116 14.22 12.51 8.75
CA GLN A 116 15.56 11.95 8.91
C GLN A 116 15.65 11.07 10.16
N TYR A 117 16.30 9.92 10.03
CA TYR A 117 16.51 9.01 11.15
C TYR A 117 17.38 9.67 12.23
N ASN A 118 16.83 9.79 13.42
CA ASN A 118 17.53 10.22 14.62
C ASN A 118 17.91 8.98 15.46
N PRO A 119 19.22 8.70 15.67
CA PRO A 119 19.68 7.52 16.40
C PRO A 119 19.37 7.56 17.91
N GLU A 120 19.25 8.75 18.51
CA GLU A 120 18.93 8.89 19.94
C GLU A 120 17.48 8.51 20.21
N THR A 121 16.56 8.95 19.33
CA THR A 121 15.12 8.67 19.46
C THR A 121 14.68 7.42 18.71
N ARG A 122 15.54 6.89 17.82
CA ARG A 122 15.29 5.78 16.88
C ARG A 122 14.06 6.01 16.00
N ARG A 123 13.87 7.26 15.55
CA ARG A 123 12.69 7.68 14.76
C ARG A 123 13.10 8.55 13.56
N PRO A 124 12.33 8.53 12.46
CA PRO A 124 11.18 7.66 12.24
C PRO A 124 11.63 6.21 11.99
N VAL A 125 10.70 5.25 12.14
CA VAL A 125 11.00 3.84 11.89
C VAL A 125 10.84 3.57 10.40
N TRP A 126 11.92 3.84 9.65
CA TRP A 126 12.05 3.38 8.28
C TRP A 126 12.21 1.87 8.25
N HIS A 127 11.42 1.21 7.42
CA HIS A 127 11.45 -0.23 7.25
C HIS A 127 11.01 -0.60 5.85
N THR A 128 11.38 -1.82 5.45
CA THR A 128 10.71 -2.56 4.38
C THR A 128 10.04 -3.76 5.01
N ASP A 129 8.90 -4.16 4.46
CA ASP A 129 8.03 -5.16 5.08
C ASP A 129 8.72 -6.52 5.19
N SER A 130 8.57 -7.15 6.36
CA SER A 130 8.94 -8.54 6.61
C SER A 130 10.39 -8.95 6.30
N THR A 131 11.36 -8.04 6.38
CA THR A 131 12.80 -8.36 6.17
C THR A 131 13.40 -9.32 7.18
N PHE A 132 12.70 -9.62 8.26
CA PHE A 132 13.12 -10.63 9.23
C PHE A 132 12.91 -12.07 8.74
N ARG A 133 12.25 -12.27 7.58
CA ARG A 133 12.02 -13.58 6.97
C ARG A 133 13.21 -14.00 6.10
N GLU A 134 13.33 -15.31 5.88
CA GLU A 134 14.33 -15.89 4.96
C GLU A 134 14.10 -15.41 3.52
N ASP A 135 12.85 -15.45 3.07
CA ASP A 135 12.39 -14.91 1.78
C ASP A 135 11.42 -13.73 2.02
N PRO A 136 11.92 -12.48 2.07
CA PRO A 136 11.06 -11.30 2.21
C PRO A 136 10.17 -11.07 0.97
N PRO A 137 9.01 -10.41 1.13
CA PRO A 137 8.16 -10.07 0.00
C PRO A 137 8.85 -9.08 -0.95
N ILE A 138 8.58 -9.21 -2.24
CA ILE A 138 9.11 -8.31 -3.28
C ILE A 138 8.43 -6.94 -3.31
N GLY A 139 7.27 -6.80 -2.65
CA GLY A 139 6.52 -5.56 -2.59
C GLY A 139 5.20 -5.73 -1.84
N SER A 140 4.53 -4.60 -1.63
CA SER A 140 3.24 -4.50 -0.96
C SER A 140 2.27 -3.69 -1.83
N VAL A 141 1.02 -4.13 -1.94
CA VAL A 141 -0.03 -3.40 -2.66
C VAL A 141 -1.00 -2.79 -1.64
N PHE A 142 -1.12 -1.47 -1.65
CA PHE A 142 -2.00 -0.73 -0.74
C PHE A 142 -3.20 -0.16 -1.48
N HIS A 143 -4.40 -0.43 -0.95
CA HIS A 143 -5.63 0.23 -1.38
C HIS A 143 -6.11 1.18 -0.27
N CYS A 144 -6.10 2.48 -0.56
CA CYS A 144 -6.65 3.50 0.33
C CYS A 144 -8.19 3.50 0.27
N ARG A 145 -8.83 2.91 1.27
CA ARG A 145 -10.30 2.92 1.42
C ARG A 145 -10.84 4.24 1.97
N GLN A 146 -10.13 4.81 2.93
CA GLN A 146 -10.49 6.07 3.56
C GLN A 146 -9.21 6.74 4.06
N ALA A 147 -9.02 8.00 3.68
CA ALA A 147 -7.98 8.86 4.22
C ALA A 147 -8.62 9.90 5.15
N PRO A 148 -7.94 10.32 6.23
CA PRO A 148 -8.32 11.52 6.96
C PRO A 148 -8.15 12.77 6.08
N PRO A 149 -8.78 13.91 6.42
CA PRO A 149 -8.64 15.16 5.66
C PRO A 149 -7.21 15.74 5.71
N GLU A 150 -6.44 15.40 6.73
CA GLU A 150 -5.06 15.81 6.92
C GLU A 150 -4.27 14.72 7.67
N GLY A 151 -2.97 14.63 7.40
CA GLY A 151 -2.11 13.54 7.85
C GLY A 151 -2.37 12.24 7.09
N ALA A 152 -1.58 11.21 7.37
CA ALA A 152 -1.59 9.88 6.72
C ALA A 152 -0.84 9.79 5.39
N GLU A 153 0.11 10.68 5.15
CA GLU A 153 1.13 10.49 4.12
C GLU A 153 1.96 9.23 4.43
N THR A 154 2.16 8.39 3.42
CA THR A 154 3.15 7.31 3.45
C THR A 154 4.38 7.78 2.69
N LEU A 155 5.52 7.81 3.37
CA LEU A 155 6.79 8.24 2.78
C LEU A 155 7.57 7.05 2.23
N PHE A 156 8.29 7.26 1.13
CA PHE A 156 9.15 6.28 0.46
C PHE A 156 10.54 6.89 0.26
N ALA A 157 11.59 6.05 0.25
CA ALA A 157 12.99 6.46 0.16
C ALA A 157 13.80 5.47 -0.69
#